data_AF-A0A392RZX7-F1
#
_entry.id   AF-A0A392RZX7-F1
#
_cell.length_a   1.000
_cell.length_b   1.000
_cell.length_c   1.000
_cell.angle_alpha   90.00
_cell.angle_beta   90.00
_cell.angle_gamma   90.00
#
_symmetry.space_group_name_H-M   'P 1'
#
loop_
_entity.id
_entity.type
_entity.pdbx_description
1 polymer ?
#
loop_
_entity_poly.entity_id
_entity_poly.type
_entity_poly.pdbx_seq_one_letter_code
_entity_poly.pdbx_strand_id
1 'polypeptide(L)'
;MSKSDSEGDKTPKENHEVSTTKSAPAPIIIQSESSSFNAGIILDETNYDMWSQIMEMHLAEKEKLSFVRGNTQPPTEKDDGYEKWYTDNQKVKRWLLMSMSPDIMKRY
;
A
#
# COMPACT_ATOMS: atom_id res chain seq x y z
N MET A 1 9.58 -86.85 -21.77
CA MET A 1 8.20 -86.38 -21.64
C MET A 1 8.23 -84.87 -21.43
N SER A 2 7.73 -84.10 -22.41
CA SER A 2 7.13 -82.74 -22.34
C SER A 2 7.85 -81.59 -21.58
N LYS A 3 8.26 -80.52 -22.28
CA LYS A 3 7.62 -79.17 -22.40
C LYS A 3 8.41 -78.12 -21.55
N SER A 4 8.63 -76.84 -21.90
CA SER A 4 8.08 -75.90 -22.89
C SER A 4 9.07 -74.73 -23.13
N ASP A 5 8.92 -74.08 -24.29
CA ASP A 5 9.51 -72.79 -24.72
C ASP A 5 8.77 -71.54 -24.20
N SER A 6 9.41 -70.39 -24.46
CA SER A 6 8.82 -69.08 -24.86
C SER A 6 8.45 -68.12 -23.72
N GLU A 7 8.89 -66.87 -23.56
CA GLU A 7 9.46 -65.76 -24.37
C GLU A 7 8.53 -64.53 -24.23
N GLY A 8 9.13 -63.44 -23.78
CA GLY A 8 8.80 -62.02 -24.01
C GLY A 8 7.34 -61.57 -24.11
N ASP A 9 6.88 -60.93 -23.04
CA ASP A 9 5.68 -60.08 -22.99
C ASP A 9 5.75 -58.89 -23.96
N LYS A 10 4.64 -58.63 -24.66
CA LYS A 10 4.44 -57.50 -25.57
C LYS A 10 3.07 -56.89 -25.28
N THR A 11 3.04 -55.67 -24.75
CA THR A 11 1.83 -54.83 -24.74
C THR A 11 2.15 -53.36 -25.07
N PRO A 12 1.22 -52.62 -25.70
CA PRO A 12 1.53 -51.52 -26.62
C PRO A 12 1.54 -50.12 -25.98
N LYS A 13 2.22 -49.19 -26.67
CA LYS A 13 2.25 -47.75 -26.38
C LYS A 13 0.90 -47.08 -26.70
N GLU A 14 0.35 -46.37 -25.73
CA GLU A 14 -0.78 -45.44 -25.89
C GLU A 14 -0.27 -43.98 -25.83
N ASN A 15 -0.76 -43.17 -26.76
CA ASN A 15 -0.44 -41.76 -26.93
C ASN A 15 -1.31 -40.91 -26.00
N HIS A 16 -0.75 -39.89 -25.34
CA HIS A 16 -1.55 -38.79 -24.80
C HIS A 16 -0.98 -37.42 -25.19
N GLU A 17 -1.83 -36.70 -25.92
CA GLU A 17 -1.75 -35.33 -26.40
C GLU A 17 -1.30 -34.31 -25.34
N VAL A 18 -0.34 -33.47 -25.73
CA VAL A 18 0.00 -32.22 -25.04
C VAL A 18 -1.06 -31.17 -25.40
N SER A 19 -2.01 -30.94 -24.50
CA SER A 19 -2.91 -29.79 -24.56
C SER A 19 -2.15 -28.52 -24.15
N THR A 20 -1.81 -27.69 -25.13
CA THR A 20 -1.32 -26.32 -24.89
C THR A 20 -2.51 -25.36 -24.85
N THR A 21 -3.07 -25.14 -23.66
CA THR A 21 -4.01 -24.04 -23.41
C THR A 21 -3.22 -22.74 -23.25
N LYS A 22 -3.28 -21.87 -24.27
CA LYS A 22 -2.79 -20.49 -24.21
C LYS A 22 -3.64 -19.71 -23.21
N SER A 23 -3.16 -19.59 -21.97
CA SER A 23 -3.74 -18.69 -20.97
C SER A 23 -3.44 -17.24 -21.37
N ALA A 24 -4.50 -16.45 -21.59
CA ALA A 24 -4.36 -15.00 -21.76
C ALA A 24 -3.76 -14.37 -20.48
N PRO A 25 -2.91 -13.34 -20.60
CA PRO A 25 -2.34 -12.69 -19.43
C PRO A 25 -3.46 -12.00 -18.65
N ALA A 26 -3.55 -12.29 -17.36
CA ALA A 26 -4.46 -11.61 -16.45
C ALA A 26 -4.15 -10.10 -16.43
N PRO A 27 -5.17 -9.22 -16.33
CA PRO A 27 -4.94 -7.79 -16.23
C PRO A 27 -4.13 -7.48 -14.97
N ILE A 28 -3.05 -6.72 -15.13
CA ILE A 28 -2.28 -6.17 -14.01
C ILE A 28 -3.15 -5.07 -13.39
N ILE A 29 -3.79 -5.37 -12.27
CA ILE A 29 -4.46 -4.34 -11.46
C ILE A 29 -3.35 -3.58 -10.72
N ILE A 30 -2.99 -2.41 -11.23
CA ILE A 30 -2.18 -1.45 -10.49
C ILE A 30 -3.12 -0.89 -9.40
N GLN A 31 -3.13 -1.52 -8.23
CA GLN A 31 -3.68 -0.89 -7.04
C GLN A 31 -2.77 0.29 -6.73
N SER A 32 -3.17 1.47 -7.21
CA SER A 32 -2.66 2.72 -6.68
C SER A 32 -2.93 2.67 -5.18
N GLU A 33 -1.88 2.48 -4.38
CA GLU A 33 -1.84 2.69 -2.94
C GLU A 33 -2.06 4.19 -2.61
N SER A 34 -2.96 4.86 -3.33
CA SER A 34 -3.60 6.08 -2.90
C SER A 34 -4.62 5.70 -1.85
N SER A 35 -4.15 5.24 -0.68
CA SER A 35 -4.95 5.33 0.53
C SER A 35 -5.24 6.82 0.71
N SER A 36 -6.38 7.24 0.16
CA SER A 36 -6.82 8.62 0.21
C SER A 36 -7.05 8.88 1.69
N PHE A 37 -6.18 9.69 2.30
CA PHE A 37 -6.32 10.08 3.69
C PHE A 37 -7.68 10.74 3.85
N ASN A 38 -8.56 10.10 4.60
CA ASN A 38 -9.87 10.62 4.92
C ASN A 38 -9.95 10.69 6.44
N ALA A 39 -9.82 11.89 6.97
CA ALA A 39 -9.92 12.13 8.41
C ALA A 39 -11.34 11.86 8.96
N GLY A 40 -12.35 11.71 8.09
CA GLY A 40 -13.75 11.60 8.50
C GLY A 40 -14.33 12.87 9.10
N ILE A 41 -13.53 13.93 9.25
CA ILE A 41 -13.88 15.23 9.83
C ILE A 41 -13.15 16.35 9.09
N ILE A 42 -13.79 17.51 8.98
CA ILE A 42 -13.24 18.73 8.40
C ILE A 42 -13.15 19.79 9.50
N LEU A 43 -11.98 20.41 9.66
CA LEU A 43 -11.76 21.49 10.62
C LEU A 43 -12.59 22.71 10.24
N ASP A 44 -13.37 23.19 11.19
CA ASP A 44 -14.12 24.44 11.14
C ASP A 44 -13.78 25.32 12.36
N GLU A 45 -14.54 26.41 12.53
CA GLU A 45 -14.31 27.40 13.59
C GLU A 45 -14.67 26.90 15.00
N THR A 46 -15.30 25.73 15.12
CA THR A 46 -15.95 25.26 16.34
C THR A 46 -15.46 23.90 16.84
N ASN A 47 -14.76 23.13 16.00
CA ASN A 47 -14.52 21.71 16.25
C ASN A 47 -13.04 21.32 16.44
N TYR A 48 -12.17 22.30 16.73
CA TYR A 48 -10.71 22.07 16.83
C TYR A 48 -10.34 20.92 17.79
N ASP A 49 -10.95 20.85 18.96
CA ASP A 49 -10.63 19.80 19.96
C ASP A 49 -10.92 18.39 19.41
N MET A 50 -12.06 18.20 18.75
CA MET A 50 -12.42 16.92 18.14
C MET A 50 -11.56 16.61 16.91
N TRP A 51 -11.37 17.60 16.03
CA TRP A 51 -10.57 17.46 14.83
C TRP A 51 -9.11 17.10 15.16
N SER A 52 -8.51 17.79 16.13
CA SER A 52 -7.12 17.55 16.53
C SER A 52 -6.94 16.14 17.08
N GLN A 53 -7.88 15.66 17.90
CA GLN A 53 -7.84 14.29 18.43
C GLN A 53 -7.93 13.24 17.31
N ILE A 54 -8.86 13.39 16.37
CA ILE A 54 -9.01 12.47 15.24
C ILE A 54 -7.77 12.50 14.32
N MET A 55 -7.22 13.70 14.07
CA MET A 55 -6.00 13.85 13.28
C MET A 55 -4.79 13.22 13.97
N GLU A 56 -4.63 13.38 15.28
CA GLU A 56 -3.58 12.70 16.05
C GLU A 56 -3.70 11.18 15.94
N MET A 57 -4.91 10.62 16.04
CA MET A 57 -5.15 9.18 15.89
C MET A 57 -4.73 8.68 14.50
N HIS A 58 -5.16 9.36 13.43
CA HIS A 58 -4.78 8.96 12.07
C HIS A 58 -3.28 9.12 11.79
N LEU A 59 -2.63 10.13 12.36
CA LEU A 59 -1.19 10.30 12.24
C LEU A 59 -0.43 9.23 13.03
N ALA A 60 -0.94 8.81 14.19
CA ALA A 60 -0.38 7.72 14.97
C ALA A 60 -0.45 6.40 14.20
N GLU A 61 -1.60 6.09 13.58
CA GLU A 61 -1.81 4.92 12.73
C GLU A 61 -0.81 4.85 11.57
N LYS A 62 -0.37 6.01 11.06
CA LYS A 62 0.58 6.13 9.94
C LYS A 62 2.03 6.35 10.38
N GLU A 63 2.33 6.24 11.67
CA GLU A 63 3.66 6.50 12.25
C GLU A 63 4.20 7.92 11.95
N LYS A 64 3.29 8.90 11.79
CA LYS A 64 3.62 10.30 11.50
C LYS A 64 3.30 11.28 12.64
N LEU A 65 2.83 10.80 13.80
CA LEU A 65 2.46 11.65 14.93
C LEU A 65 3.62 12.56 15.41
N SER A 66 4.86 12.11 15.27
CA SER A 66 6.05 12.87 15.69
C SER A 66 6.27 14.16 14.88
N PHE A 67 5.72 14.26 13.66
CA PHE A 67 5.80 15.45 12.81
C PHE A 67 4.94 16.61 13.32
N VAL A 68 3.86 16.34 14.06
CA VAL A 68 2.97 17.38 14.61
C VAL A 68 3.29 17.74 16.06
N ARG A 69 3.80 16.77 16.84
CA ARG A 69 4.22 17.01 18.24
C ARG A 69 5.58 17.72 18.36
N GLY A 70 6.31 17.88 17.25
CA GLY A 70 7.64 18.51 17.25
C GLY A 70 8.74 17.65 17.89
N ASN A 71 8.46 16.37 18.16
CA ASN A 71 9.43 15.45 18.77
C ASN A 71 10.54 15.04 17.80
N THR A 72 10.30 15.16 16.48
CA THR A 72 11.29 14.89 15.44
C THR A 72 11.89 16.22 14.98
N GLN A 73 13.16 16.46 15.32
CA GLN A 73 13.87 17.59 14.73
C GLN A 73 14.09 17.36 13.22
N PRO A 74 13.97 18.40 12.39
CA PRO A 74 14.37 18.31 10.99
C PRO A 74 15.84 17.89 10.90
N PRO A 75 16.18 16.83 10.14
CA PRO A 75 17.56 16.54 9.81
C PRO A 75 18.16 17.66 8.97
N THR A 76 19.48 17.75 8.94
CA THR A 76 20.19 18.67 8.05
C THR A 76 20.03 18.21 6.61
N GLU A 77 19.98 19.13 5.64
CA GLU A 77 19.87 18.79 4.21
C GLU A 77 21.01 17.88 3.69
N LYS A 78 22.12 17.80 4.42
CA LYS A 78 23.27 16.93 4.11
C LYS A 78 23.13 15.51 4.64
N ASP A 79 22.13 15.25 5.48
CA ASP A 79 21.91 13.95 6.09
C ASP A 79 21.17 13.04 5.09
N ASP A 80 21.61 11.78 4.97
CA ASP A 80 20.99 10.80 4.05
C ASP A 80 19.48 10.58 4.30
N GLY A 81 18.98 10.94 5.49
CA GLY A 81 17.58 10.84 5.87
C GLY A 81 16.70 12.03 5.48
N TYR A 82 17.27 13.14 4.99
CA TYR A 82 16.54 14.38 4.75
C TYR A 82 15.40 14.23 3.74
N GLU A 83 15.66 13.63 2.58
CA GLU A 83 14.65 13.47 1.52
C GLU A 83 13.44 12.64 1.99
N LYS A 84 13.70 11.58 2.77
CA LYS A 84 12.64 10.76 3.35
C LYS A 84 11.84 11.57 4.38
N TRP A 85 12.51 12.25 5.30
CA TRP A 85 11.86 13.10 6.29
C TRP A 85 11.02 14.20 5.62
N TYR A 86 11.58 14.85 4.60
CA TYR A 86 10.91 15.90 3.84
C TYR A 86 9.66 15.37 3.14
N THR A 87 9.76 14.22 2.47
CA THR A 87 8.62 13.56 1.83
C THR A 87 7.52 13.22 2.83
N ASP A 88 7.88 12.66 4.00
CA ASP A 88 6.92 12.34 5.06
C ASP A 88 6.27 13.60 5.65
N ASN A 89 7.05 14.68 5.83
CA ASN A 89 6.55 15.98 6.26
C ASN A 89 5.55 16.58 5.25
N GLN A 90 5.83 16.48 3.94
CA GLN A 90 4.90 16.95 2.90
C GLN A 90 3.59 16.15 2.90
N LYS A 91 3.63 14.85 3.18
CA LYS A 91 2.40 14.04 3.34
C LYS A 91 1.57 14.52 4.52
N VAL A 92 2.18 14.77 5.68
CA VAL A 92 1.49 15.29 6.87
C VAL A 92 0.86 16.64 6.58
N LYS A 93 1.60 17.57 5.96
CA LYS A 93 1.07 18.88 5.55
C LYS A 93 -0.13 18.74 4.60
N ARG A 94 -0.04 17.84 3.62
CA ARG A 94 -1.14 17.55 2.70
C ARG A 94 -2.38 17.04 3.45
N TRP A 95 -2.21 16.12 4.40
CA TRP A 95 -3.32 15.58 5.18
C TRP A 95 -4.01 16.63 6.04
N LEU A 96 -3.22 17.47 6.73
CA LEU A 96 -3.75 18.61 7.48
C LEU A 96 -4.55 19.53 6.55
N LEU A 97 -3.99 19.91 5.41
CA LEU A 97 -4.65 20.77 4.43
C LEU A 97 -5.97 20.17 3.89
N MET A 98 -5.97 18.89 3.54
CA MET A 98 -7.16 18.19 3.03
C MET A 98 -8.25 18.01 4.10
N SER A 99 -7.91 18.18 5.37
CA SER A 99 -8.83 18.06 6.50
C SER A 99 -9.33 19.42 7.00
N MET A 100 -9.11 20.51 6.27
CA MET A 100 -9.56 21.86 6.64
C MET A 100 -10.66 22.37 5.73
N SER A 101 -11.60 23.12 6.29
CA SER A 101 -12.58 23.84 5.50
C SER A 101 -11.92 24.99 4.72
N PRO A 102 -12.46 25.38 3.55
CA PRO A 102 -11.92 26.50 2.78
C PRO A 102 -11.87 27.82 3.57
N ASP A 103 -12.80 28.01 4.50
CA ASP A 103 -12.88 29.24 5.30
C ASP A 103 -11.75 29.32 6.33
N ILE A 104 -11.33 28.19 6.90
CA ILE A 104 -10.13 28.12 7.74
C ILE A 104 -8.87 28.32 6.90
N MET A 105 -8.81 27.70 5.70
CA MET A 105 -7.62 27.79 4.83
C MET A 105 -7.31 29.22 4.35
N LYS A 106 -8.33 30.06 4.11
CA LYS A 106 -8.14 31.43 3.61
C LYS A 106 -7.65 32.42 4.67
N ARG A 107 -7.67 32.05 5.95
CA ARG A 107 -7.34 32.95 7.07
C ARG A 107 -5.83 33.09 7.31
N TYR A 108 -5.00 32.31 6.61
CA TYR A 108 -3.54 32.30 6.69
C TYR A 108 -2.93 32.41 5.30
#